data_AF-A0A2V6CJ49-F1
#
_entry.id   AF-A0A2V6CJ49-F1
#
_cell.length_a   1.000
_cell.length_b   1.000
_cell.length_c   1.000
_cell.angle_alpha   90.00
_cell.angle_beta   90.00
_cell.angle_gamma   90.00
#
_symmetry.space_group_name_H-M   'P 1'
#
loop_
_entity.id
_entity.type
_entity.pdbx_description
1 polymer ?
#
loop_
_entity_poly.entity_id
_entity_poly.type
_entity_poly.pdbx_seq_one_letter_code
_entity_poly.pdbx_strand_id
1 'polypeptide(L)'
;MTIINDILDFSKIEAGKLQFETLDFDLRGTVESTIELLAERAQSKRIELISIIYDDVPTLLRGDPGRLRQVITNLVVNGIKFTEKGEVVLRVTRESETNTQVTVCFTVTDTGIGIPPDALPYLFQAFSQADGSTTRKYGGTGLGLAISKQLVEMMGGQIGVESTLGQGSAFWFTAKFERQKQPVAAPPSKGILDAVRVLVLDDNETNRSILLHQTAALGMRPAAATNGTEALKLLRREAAGTDPFMLAILDMQMPGMDGLSLSRTIKADPVIAQTRLLLMTSLGPRNDTALLRAAGVGAFLVKPVKQAQLVDCLVSVLTATVLLHVLVAEDNTINQKVAVGLLEKFGCRAVAVANGCEVLQALELVHYDIIFMDCQLPDLDGYKTTMEIRQREASQSDGAPKRAYIIAMTSYAVNGAREKCLAAGMDDYISKPVQLYALEKVLLGAIDYLALAEASDTNGTILDPAALALLRQLRRPDKPDPVAELIDLFIQETPKRLREMRNAATQYDAEALAAAAHNLRGCAGSIGAVKMAGLCEKLEENAGRRALQISSRLLKEIETEFDRVRQALHLERTKSAQVA
;
A
#
# COMPACT_ATOMS: atom_id res chain seq x y z
N MET A 1 -4.92 -42.60 1.33
CA MET A 1 -3.48 -42.91 1.19
C MET A 1 -2.64 -42.45 2.40
N THR A 2 -3.20 -41.92 3.49
CA THR A 2 -2.46 -41.38 4.64
C THR A 2 -1.92 -42.44 5.61
N ILE A 3 -2.71 -43.50 5.88
CA ILE A 3 -2.36 -44.51 6.90
C ILE A 3 -1.06 -45.25 6.59
N ILE A 4 -0.82 -45.62 5.33
CA ILE A 4 0.39 -46.33 4.90
C ILE A 4 1.62 -45.42 5.08
N ASN A 5 1.50 -44.15 4.72
CA ASN A 5 2.59 -43.19 4.87
C ASN A 5 2.90 -42.92 6.34
N ASP A 6 1.88 -42.79 7.21
CA ASP A 6 2.07 -42.60 8.64
C ASP A 6 2.80 -43.81 9.28
N ILE A 7 2.43 -45.04 8.89
CA ILE A 7 3.08 -46.26 9.38
C ILE A 7 4.53 -46.36 8.86
N LEU A 8 4.76 -46.01 7.58
CA LEU A 8 6.10 -46.00 7.00
C LEU A 8 7.00 -44.93 7.61
N ASP A 9 6.47 -43.72 7.86
CA ASP A 9 7.20 -42.66 8.53
C ASP A 9 7.51 -43.07 9.98
N PHE A 10 6.54 -43.58 10.73
CA PHE A 10 6.76 -44.09 12.09
C PHE A 10 7.85 -45.19 12.13
N SER A 11 7.77 -46.15 11.21
CA SER A 11 8.75 -47.24 11.10
C SER A 11 10.15 -46.73 10.71
N LYS A 12 10.25 -45.70 9.86
CA LYS A 12 11.54 -45.06 9.50
C LYS A 12 12.16 -44.30 10.67
N ILE A 13 11.34 -43.63 11.47
CA ILE A 13 11.81 -42.88 12.64
C ILE A 13 12.29 -43.84 13.74
N GLU A 14 11.52 -44.87 14.08
CA GLU A 14 11.94 -45.89 15.06
C GLU A 14 13.22 -46.62 14.64
N ALA A 15 13.38 -46.87 13.33
CA ALA A 15 14.58 -47.49 12.79
C ALA A 15 15.79 -46.53 12.71
N GLY A 16 15.65 -45.26 13.09
CA GLY A 16 16.71 -44.24 12.98
C GLY A 16 17.10 -43.93 11.52
N LYS A 17 16.24 -44.25 10.55
CA LYS A 17 16.50 -44.11 9.10
C LYS A 17 15.95 -42.81 8.52
N LEU A 18 15.26 -42.00 9.32
CA LEU A 18 14.75 -40.71 8.89
C LEU A 18 15.90 -39.69 8.85
N GLN A 19 16.17 -39.13 7.67
CA GLN A 19 17.16 -38.07 7.49
C GLN A 19 16.46 -36.72 7.38
N PHE A 20 16.96 -35.72 8.11
CA PHE A 20 16.51 -34.34 8.00
C PHE A 20 17.23 -33.64 6.85
N GLU A 21 16.47 -32.97 5.99
CA GLU A 21 17.04 -32.10 4.98
C GLU A 21 17.31 -30.73 5.59
N THR A 22 18.52 -30.18 5.42
CA THR A 22 18.86 -28.85 5.91
C THR A 22 18.93 -27.89 4.73
N LEU A 23 17.82 -27.21 4.47
CA LEU A 23 17.60 -26.33 3.32
C LEU A 23 17.40 -24.89 3.78
N ASP A 24 17.81 -23.92 2.96
CA ASP A 24 17.43 -22.53 3.15
C ASP A 24 15.95 -22.36 2.78
N PHE A 25 15.15 -21.80 3.69
CA PHE A 25 13.71 -21.60 3.48
C PHE A 25 13.20 -20.32 4.14
N ASP A 26 12.07 -19.82 3.63
CA ASP A 26 11.27 -18.77 4.27
C ASP A 26 10.21 -19.41 5.18
N LEU A 27 10.34 -19.19 6.49
CA LEU A 27 9.41 -19.65 7.50
C LEU A 27 7.99 -19.13 7.25
N ARG A 28 7.87 -17.85 6.87
CA ARG A 28 6.56 -17.20 6.68
C ARG A 28 5.81 -17.85 5.53
N GLY A 29 6.45 -17.94 4.35
CA GLY A 29 5.88 -18.65 3.21
C GLY A 29 5.57 -20.12 3.49
N THR A 30 6.39 -20.80 4.29
CA THR A 30 6.14 -22.20 4.68
C THR A 30 4.89 -22.35 5.54
N VAL A 31 4.73 -21.51 6.56
CA VAL A 31 3.56 -21.50 7.44
C VAL A 31 2.30 -21.13 6.64
N GLU A 32 2.32 -20.01 5.91
CA GLU A 32 1.17 -19.51 5.16
C GLU A 32 0.70 -20.50 4.09
N SER A 33 1.62 -21.10 3.33
CA SER A 33 1.25 -22.13 2.33
C SER A 33 0.72 -23.42 2.96
N THR A 34 1.12 -23.75 4.19
CA THR A 34 0.59 -24.92 4.91
C THR A 34 -0.85 -24.68 5.34
N ILE A 35 -1.13 -23.48 5.85
CA ILE A 35 -2.46 -23.09 6.31
C ILE A 35 -3.43 -22.96 5.13
N GLU A 36 -2.98 -22.40 4.00
CA GLU A 36 -3.79 -22.30 2.77
C GLU A 36 -4.32 -23.66 2.29
N LEU A 37 -3.51 -24.71 2.35
CA LEU A 37 -3.91 -26.08 1.99
C LEU A 37 -5.03 -26.64 2.89
N LEU A 38 -5.22 -26.08 4.08
CA LEU A 38 -6.20 -26.51 5.07
C LEU A 38 -7.44 -25.60 5.13
N ALA A 39 -7.39 -24.45 4.45
CA ALA A 39 -8.44 -23.44 4.48
C ALA A 39 -9.80 -23.99 4.00
N GLU A 40 -9.84 -24.71 2.87
CA GLU A 40 -11.07 -25.30 2.33
C GLU A 40 -11.74 -26.26 3.33
N ARG A 41 -10.92 -27.03 4.07
CA ARG A 41 -11.42 -27.96 5.07
C ARG A 41 -12.03 -27.23 6.27
N ALA A 42 -11.39 -26.18 6.77
CA ALA A 42 -11.94 -25.34 7.84
C ALA A 42 -13.24 -24.66 7.39
N GLN A 43 -13.26 -24.11 6.17
CA GLN A 43 -14.42 -23.45 5.58
C GLN A 43 -15.60 -24.39 5.40
N SER A 44 -15.38 -25.65 4.99
CA SER A 44 -16.46 -26.65 4.86
C SER A 44 -17.21 -26.89 6.17
N LYS A 45 -16.54 -26.67 7.31
CA LYS A 45 -17.11 -26.70 8.65
C LYS A 45 -17.52 -25.33 9.20
N ARG A 46 -17.30 -24.25 8.44
CA ARG A 46 -17.51 -22.85 8.86
C ARG A 46 -16.73 -22.52 10.14
N ILE A 47 -15.48 -22.96 10.18
CA ILE A 47 -14.51 -22.65 11.24
C ILE A 47 -13.56 -21.60 10.68
N GLU A 48 -13.32 -20.54 11.44
CA GLU A 48 -12.32 -19.54 11.11
C GLU A 48 -10.91 -20.14 11.30
N LEU A 49 -10.08 -20.09 10.26
CA LEU A 49 -8.70 -20.56 10.33
C LEU A 49 -7.78 -19.35 10.23
N ILE A 50 -6.99 -19.12 11.27
CA ILE A 50 -6.22 -17.89 11.46
C ILE A 50 -4.75 -18.23 11.65
N SER A 51 -3.84 -17.47 11.04
CA SER A 51 -2.39 -17.62 11.25
C SER A 51 -1.73 -16.29 11.59
N ILE A 52 -0.94 -16.26 12.67
CA ILE A 52 -0.25 -15.08 13.18
C ILE A 52 1.24 -15.41 13.29
N ILE A 53 2.07 -14.60 12.67
CA ILE A 53 3.54 -14.68 12.79
C ILE A 53 4.03 -13.29 13.19
N TYR A 54 4.59 -13.19 14.39
CA TYR A 54 5.04 -11.92 14.96
C TYR A 54 6.26 -11.36 14.21
N ASP A 55 6.38 -10.03 14.17
CA ASP A 55 7.40 -9.32 13.39
C ASP A 55 8.84 -9.54 13.91
N ASP A 56 9.00 -9.93 15.17
CA ASP A 56 10.29 -10.22 15.77
C ASP A 56 10.79 -11.65 15.47
N VAL A 57 10.01 -12.46 14.74
CA VAL A 57 10.39 -13.80 14.32
C VAL A 57 11.23 -13.72 13.03
N PRO A 58 12.50 -14.15 13.04
CA PRO A 58 13.31 -14.22 11.83
C PRO A 58 12.70 -15.22 10.85
N THR A 59 12.51 -14.81 9.60
CA THR A 59 11.83 -15.64 8.58
C THR A 59 12.79 -16.43 7.69
N LEU A 60 13.98 -15.88 7.41
CA LEU A 60 15.00 -16.54 6.59
C LEU A 60 15.83 -17.51 7.44
N LEU A 61 15.43 -18.78 7.42
CA LEU A 61 15.94 -19.83 8.27
C LEU A 61 16.48 -21.00 7.46
N ARG A 62 17.19 -21.89 8.13
CA ARG A 62 17.74 -23.11 7.55
C ARG A 62 17.35 -24.33 8.39
N GLY A 63 16.77 -25.34 7.74
CA GLY A 63 16.15 -26.51 8.37
C GLY A 63 15.31 -27.32 7.38
N ASP A 64 14.40 -28.16 7.88
CA ASP A 64 13.54 -29.00 7.04
C ASP A 64 12.10 -28.44 6.97
N PRO A 65 11.74 -27.68 5.92
CA PRO A 65 10.40 -27.12 5.77
C PRO A 65 9.33 -28.20 5.56
N GLY A 66 9.70 -29.38 5.04
CA GLY A 66 8.78 -30.50 4.84
C GLY A 66 8.31 -31.10 6.15
N ARG A 67 9.24 -31.34 7.08
CA ARG A 67 8.92 -31.85 8.43
C ARG A 67 8.21 -30.80 9.28
N LEU A 68 8.60 -29.53 9.17
CA LEU A 68 7.85 -28.45 9.81
C LEU A 68 6.39 -28.42 9.33
N ARG A 69 6.17 -28.47 8.00
CA ARG A 69 4.84 -28.53 7.39
C ARG A 69 4.04 -29.74 7.90
N GLN A 70 4.68 -30.90 8.05
CA GLN A 70 4.04 -32.12 8.57
C GLN A 70 3.53 -31.94 9.99
N VAL A 71 4.35 -31.36 10.89
CA VAL A 71 3.94 -31.10 12.29
C VAL A 71 2.78 -30.11 12.33
N ILE A 72 2.91 -28.96 11.64
CA ILE A 72 1.85 -27.94 11.59
C ILE A 72 0.55 -28.52 11.03
N THR A 73 0.65 -29.26 9.92
CA THR A 73 -0.52 -29.87 9.26
C THR A 73 -1.27 -30.79 10.23
N ASN A 74 -0.56 -31.65 10.95
CA ASN A 74 -1.20 -32.58 11.88
C ASN A 74 -1.92 -31.85 13.02
N LEU A 75 -1.27 -30.87 13.65
CA LEU A 75 -1.87 -30.12 14.76
C LEU A 75 -3.10 -29.31 14.30
N VAL A 76 -2.99 -28.60 13.18
CA VAL A 76 -4.10 -27.80 12.63
C VAL A 76 -5.26 -28.68 12.17
N VAL A 77 -4.98 -29.81 11.51
CA VAL A 77 -6.02 -30.79 11.12
C VAL A 77 -6.74 -31.33 12.35
N ASN A 78 -6.06 -31.57 13.47
CA ASN A 78 -6.70 -31.99 14.72
C ASN A 78 -7.58 -30.87 15.28
N GLY A 79 -7.11 -29.62 15.33
CA GLY A 79 -7.93 -28.47 15.73
C GLY A 79 -9.22 -28.35 14.91
N ILE A 80 -9.12 -28.42 13.57
CA ILE A 80 -10.29 -28.38 12.67
C ILE A 80 -11.20 -29.60 12.87
N LYS A 81 -10.62 -30.77 13.15
CA LYS A 81 -11.36 -32.03 13.33
C LYS A 81 -12.24 -32.00 14.57
N PHE A 82 -11.73 -31.50 15.70
CA PHE A 82 -12.40 -31.51 17.01
C PHE A 82 -13.13 -30.21 17.36
N THR A 83 -13.04 -29.20 16.50
CA THR A 83 -13.89 -28.01 16.55
C THR A 83 -15.13 -28.23 15.67
N GLU A 84 -16.31 -27.91 16.22
CA GLU A 84 -17.57 -27.93 15.47
C GLU A 84 -17.96 -26.52 14.98
N LYS A 85 -17.72 -25.49 15.81
CA LYS A 85 -17.92 -24.07 15.51
C LYS A 85 -16.87 -23.25 16.26
N GLY A 86 -16.52 -22.07 15.73
CA GLY A 86 -15.54 -21.17 16.32
C GLY A 86 -14.29 -21.08 15.43
N GLU A 87 -13.11 -21.13 16.04
CA GLU A 87 -11.86 -20.82 15.35
C GLU A 87 -10.71 -21.76 15.71
N VAL A 88 -9.74 -21.82 14.80
CA VAL A 88 -8.44 -22.47 14.96
C VAL A 88 -7.36 -21.45 14.62
N VAL A 89 -6.49 -21.14 15.57
CA VAL A 89 -5.47 -20.08 15.47
C VAL A 89 -4.08 -20.70 15.58
N LEU A 90 -3.26 -20.55 14.54
CA LEU A 90 -1.82 -20.83 14.59
C LEU A 90 -1.05 -19.55 14.93
N ARG A 91 -0.36 -19.53 16.06
CA ARG A 91 0.52 -18.44 16.50
C ARG A 91 1.98 -18.87 16.41
N VAL A 92 2.82 -18.03 15.83
CA VAL A 92 4.27 -18.25 15.69
C VAL A 92 4.99 -17.10 16.39
N THR A 93 5.79 -17.44 17.39
CA THR A 93 6.52 -16.51 18.26
C THR A 93 7.98 -16.93 18.38
N ARG A 94 8.84 -15.99 18.73
CA ARG A 94 10.25 -16.26 19.03
C ARG A 94 10.38 -16.56 20.52
N GLU A 95 10.93 -17.72 20.85
CA GLU A 95 11.15 -18.12 22.25
C GLU A 95 12.54 -17.68 22.73
N SER A 96 13.57 -17.95 21.93
CA SER A 96 14.94 -17.53 22.21
C SER A 96 15.73 -17.35 20.92
N GLU A 97 16.75 -16.51 20.97
CA GLU A 97 17.60 -16.23 19.81
C GLU A 97 19.06 -16.09 20.23
N THR A 98 19.93 -16.58 19.37
CA THR A 98 21.38 -16.39 19.39
C THR A 98 21.82 -15.82 18.03
N ASN A 99 23.10 -15.46 17.90
CA ASN A 99 23.62 -14.91 16.64
C ASN A 99 23.51 -15.87 15.44
N THR A 100 23.41 -17.18 15.68
CA THR A 100 23.41 -18.20 14.62
C THR A 100 22.14 -19.04 14.58
N GLN A 101 21.42 -19.15 15.69
CA GLN A 101 20.25 -20.01 15.83
C GLN A 101 19.10 -19.29 16.52
N VAL A 102 17.88 -19.65 16.13
CA VAL A 102 16.64 -19.18 16.73
C VAL A 102 15.77 -20.37 17.10
N THR A 103 15.10 -20.29 18.26
CA THR A 103 14.06 -21.22 18.66
C THR A 103 12.71 -20.53 18.49
N VAL A 104 11.87 -21.13 17.66
CA VAL A 104 10.55 -20.62 17.30
C VAL A 104 9.50 -21.49 17.96
N CYS A 105 8.53 -20.88 18.63
CA CYS A 105 7.38 -21.54 19.23
C CYS A 105 6.14 -21.38 18.34
N PHE A 106 5.49 -22.50 18.04
CA PHE A 106 4.27 -22.61 17.25
C PHE A 106 3.16 -23.10 18.18
N THR A 107 2.06 -22.36 18.27
CA THR A 107 0.90 -22.72 19.09
C THR A 107 -0.35 -22.79 18.22
N VAL A 108 -1.01 -23.94 18.18
CA VAL A 108 -2.31 -24.16 17.54
C VAL A 108 -3.37 -24.19 18.63
N THR A 109 -4.19 -23.15 18.69
CA THR A 109 -5.32 -23.04 19.62
C THR A 109 -6.62 -23.31 18.88
N ASP A 110 -7.48 -24.15 19.44
CA ASP A 110 -8.82 -24.45 18.93
C ASP A 110 -9.88 -24.17 20.00
N THR A 111 -11.08 -23.78 19.59
CA THR A 111 -12.24 -23.58 20.49
C THR A 111 -13.14 -24.82 20.56
N GLY A 112 -12.57 -26.01 20.35
CA GLY A 112 -13.31 -27.26 20.24
C GLY A 112 -13.75 -27.86 21.58
N ILE A 113 -13.99 -29.17 21.57
CA ILE A 113 -14.50 -29.91 22.75
C ILE A 113 -13.54 -29.97 23.94
N GLY A 114 -12.28 -29.58 23.76
CA GLY A 114 -11.22 -29.78 24.75
C GLY A 114 -10.92 -31.26 25.04
N ILE A 115 -9.98 -31.50 25.94
CA ILE A 115 -9.46 -32.83 26.26
C ILE A 115 -9.55 -33.02 27.78
N PRO A 116 -10.06 -34.17 28.26
CA PRO A 116 -10.16 -34.41 29.68
C PRO A 116 -8.77 -34.67 30.30
N PRO A 117 -8.53 -34.28 31.57
CA PRO A 117 -7.19 -34.30 32.18
C PRO A 117 -6.52 -35.67 32.26
N ASP A 118 -7.31 -36.73 32.36
CA ASP A 118 -6.88 -38.13 32.39
C ASP A 118 -6.33 -38.63 31.05
N ALA A 119 -6.78 -38.06 29.92
CA ALA A 119 -6.29 -38.39 28.59
C ALA A 119 -4.96 -37.70 28.22
N LEU A 120 -4.66 -36.53 28.82
CA LEU A 120 -3.48 -35.70 28.47
C LEU A 120 -2.14 -36.46 28.48
N PRO A 121 -1.81 -37.30 29.50
CA PRO A 121 -0.52 -37.98 29.57
C PRO A 121 -0.27 -38.98 28.43
N TYR A 122 -1.33 -39.45 27.78
CA TYR A 122 -1.29 -40.52 26.78
C TYR A 122 -1.40 -40.01 25.34
N LEU A 123 -1.63 -38.71 25.11
CA LEU A 123 -1.90 -38.18 23.76
C LEU A 123 -0.75 -38.35 22.76
N PHE A 124 0.49 -38.30 23.23
CA PHE A 124 1.68 -38.43 22.39
C PHE A 124 2.21 -39.87 22.30
N GLN A 125 1.50 -40.84 22.87
CA GLN A 125 1.86 -42.26 22.76
C GLN A 125 1.32 -42.84 21.46
N ALA A 126 2.11 -43.69 20.80
CA ALA A 126 1.71 -44.36 19.57
C ALA A 126 0.46 -45.22 19.81
N PHE A 127 -0.50 -45.16 18.89
CA PHE A 127 -1.78 -45.90 18.93
C PHE A 127 -2.71 -45.54 20.11
N SER A 128 -2.42 -44.46 20.83
CA SER A 128 -3.29 -43.96 21.90
C SER A 128 -4.42 -43.11 21.32
N GLN A 129 -5.64 -43.29 21.85
CA GLN A 129 -6.83 -42.52 21.51
C GLN A 129 -7.60 -42.21 22.79
N ALA A 130 -8.00 -40.94 22.95
CA ALA A 130 -8.60 -40.44 24.20
C ALA A 130 -9.94 -41.10 24.56
N ASP A 131 -10.63 -41.78 23.63
CA ASP A 131 -11.83 -42.55 23.97
C ASP A 131 -12.24 -43.57 22.88
N GLY A 132 -12.56 -44.80 23.29
CA GLY A 132 -13.01 -45.87 22.38
C GLY A 132 -14.35 -45.59 21.68
N SER A 133 -15.16 -44.65 22.20
CA SER A 133 -16.46 -44.24 21.66
C SER A 133 -16.36 -43.25 20.49
N THR A 134 -15.30 -42.43 20.46
CA THR A 134 -15.06 -41.40 19.41
C THR A 134 -14.52 -41.99 18.10
N THR A 135 -14.07 -43.25 18.12
CA THR A 135 -13.55 -44.01 16.96
C THR A 135 -14.53 -44.07 15.80
N ARG A 136 -15.84 -44.15 16.06
CA ARG A 136 -16.88 -44.20 15.02
C ARG A 136 -17.22 -42.86 14.37
N LYS A 137 -16.99 -41.74 15.06
CA LYS A 137 -17.37 -40.40 14.56
C LYS A 137 -16.20 -39.66 13.89
N TYR A 138 -14.95 -39.92 14.30
CA TYR A 138 -13.84 -39.03 13.95
C TYR A 138 -12.62 -39.69 13.28
N GLY A 139 -12.43 -41.02 13.31
CA GLY A 139 -11.44 -41.78 12.52
C GLY A 139 -9.96 -41.37 12.66
N GLY A 140 -9.04 -42.33 12.88
CA GLY A 140 -7.60 -42.06 12.88
C GLY A 140 -6.76 -43.25 13.35
N THR A 141 -5.46 -43.24 13.03
CA THR A 141 -4.50 -44.27 13.41
C THR A 141 -3.93 -44.09 14.83
N GLY A 142 -4.11 -42.91 15.43
CA GLY A 142 -3.45 -42.54 16.69
C GLY A 142 -1.94 -42.30 16.55
N LEU A 143 -1.40 -42.27 15.33
CA LEU A 143 0.05 -42.11 15.09
C LEU A 143 0.46 -40.65 14.89
N GLY A 144 -0.44 -39.77 14.47
CA GLY A 144 -0.09 -38.40 14.10
C GLY A 144 0.67 -37.65 15.20
N LEU A 145 0.11 -37.56 16.41
CA LEU A 145 0.75 -36.84 17.52
C LEU A 145 2.08 -37.48 17.96
N ALA A 146 2.18 -38.80 17.92
CA ALA A 146 3.43 -39.51 18.21
C ALA A 146 4.52 -39.18 17.17
N ILE A 147 4.18 -39.17 15.88
CA ILE A 147 5.09 -38.75 14.79
C ILE A 147 5.48 -37.28 14.98
N SER A 148 4.52 -36.39 15.27
CA SER A 148 4.81 -34.97 15.53
C SER A 148 5.80 -34.79 16.68
N LYS A 149 5.65 -35.54 17.78
CA LYS A 149 6.59 -35.50 18.90
C LYS A 149 8.01 -35.88 18.48
N GLN A 150 8.15 -37.00 17.77
CA GLN A 150 9.47 -37.43 17.31
C GLN A 150 10.11 -36.43 16.34
N LEU A 151 9.34 -35.88 15.38
CA LEU A 151 9.83 -34.85 14.46
C LEU A 151 10.29 -33.59 15.19
N VAL A 152 9.54 -33.16 16.20
CA VAL A 152 9.87 -31.98 17.03
C VAL A 152 11.15 -32.21 17.84
N GLU A 153 11.29 -33.38 18.46
CA GLU A 153 12.51 -33.75 19.20
C GLU A 153 13.73 -33.78 18.27
N MET A 154 13.57 -34.29 17.04
CA MET A 154 14.62 -34.26 16.01
C MET A 154 14.96 -32.84 15.54
N MET A 155 14.00 -31.91 15.55
CA MET A 155 14.23 -30.47 15.32
C MET A 155 14.83 -29.75 16.54
N GLY A 156 15.19 -30.48 17.60
CA GLY A 156 15.79 -29.93 18.81
C GLY A 156 14.81 -29.11 19.66
N GLY A 157 13.52 -29.40 19.56
CA GLY A 157 12.46 -28.71 20.29
C GLY A 157 11.65 -29.62 21.21
N GLN A 158 10.54 -29.09 21.71
CA GLN A 158 9.61 -29.75 22.62
C GLN A 158 8.17 -29.58 22.12
N ILE A 159 7.28 -30.51 22.46
CA ILE A 159 5.85 -30.45 22.11
C ILE A 159 5.01 -30.65 23.38
N GLY A 160 3.90 -29.94 23.48
CA GLY A 160 3.00 -30.02 24.61
C GLY A 160 1.57 -29.62 24.25
N VAL A 161 0.70 -29.69 25.24
CA VAL A 161 -0.71 -29.33 25.12
C VAL A 161 -1.24 -28.80 26.44
N GLU A 162 -2.03 -27.74 26.35
CA GLU A 162 -2.88 -27.25 27.43
C GLU A 162 -4.33 -27.37 26.96
N SER A 163 -5.22 -27.95 27.76
CA SER A 163 -6.60 -28.15 27.33
C SER A 163 -7.53 -28.17 28.53
N THR A 164 -8.72 -27.61 28.33
CA THR A 164 -9.82 -27.66 29.31
C THR A 164 -11.05 -28.19 28.61
N LEU A 165 -11.64 -29.25 29.18
CA LEU A 165 -12.84 -29.87 28.62
C LEU A 165 -13.96 -28.84 28.42
N GLY A 166 -14.49 -28.76 27.20
CA GLY A 166 -15.53 -27.82 26.78
C GLY A 166 -15.05 -26.40 26.41
N GLN A 167 -13.76 -26.08 26.56
CA GLN A 167 -13.21 -24.75 26.23
C GLN A 167 -12.18 -24.76 25.10
N GLY A 168 -11.81 -25.94 24.61
CA GLY A 168 -10.83 -26.10 23.54
C GLY A 168 -9.44 -26.50 24.04
N SER A 169 -8.46 -26.42 23.15
CA SER A 169 -7.08 -26.86 23.42
C SER A 169 -6.06 -25.94 22.76
N ALA A 170 -4.87 -25.86 23.34
CA ALA A 170 -3.70 -25.20 22.81
C ALA A 170 -2.55 -26.22 22.72
N PHE A 171 -2.32 -26.75 21.52
CA PHE A 171 -1.16 -27.58 21.23
C PHE A 171 0.00 -26.68 20.84
N TRP A 172 1.17 -26.87 21.44
CA TRP A 172 2.33 -26.06 21.14
C TRP A 172 3.55 -26.93 20.87
N PHE A 173 4.45 -26.44 20.02
CA PHE A 173 5.77 -27.01 19.87
C PHE A 173 6.82 -25.94 19.60
N THR A 174 8.06 -26.24 19.97
CA THR A 174 9.23 -25.44 19.62
C THR A 174 10.04 -26.14 18.55
N ALA A 175 10.72 -25.38 17.70
CA ALA A 175 11.67 -25.92 16.73
C ALA A 175 12.86 -24.98 16.61
N LYS A 176 14.06 -25.57 16.52
CA LYS A 176 15.32 -24.84 16.46
C LYS A 176 15.81 -24.77 15.02
N PHE A 177 16.17 -23.58 14.57
CA PHE A 177 16.64 -23.33 13.21
C PHE A 177 17.93 -22.53 13.20
N GLU A 178 18.74 -22.70 12.16
CA GLU A 178 19.87 -21.81 11.88
C GLU A 178 19.38 -20.56 11.11
N ARG A 179 19.99 -19.41 11.33
CA ARG A 179 19.73 -18.20 10.54
C ARG A 179 20.47 -18.26 9.21
N GLN A 180 19.81 -17.84 8.13
CA GLN A 180 20.50 -17.65 6.86
C GLN A 180 21.51 -16.50 6.95
N LYS A 181 22.68 -16.65 6.32
CA LYS A 181 23.67 -15.58 6.19
C LYS A 181 23.30 -14.70 4.99
N GLN A 182 22.56 -13.62 5.20
CA GLN A 182 22.28 -12.63 4.14
C GLN A 182 22.73 -11.22 4.51
N PRO A 183 23.19 -10.42 3.52
CA PRO A 183 23.42 -9.00 3.69
C PRO A 183 22.09 -8.30 3.97
N VAL A 184 22.10 -7.33 4.89
CA VAL A 184 20.94 -6.53 5.28
C VAL A 184 20.49 -5.70 4.07
N ALA A 185 19.60 -6.26 3.25
CA ALA A 185 18.79 -5.45 2.34
C ALA A 185 17.81 -4.67 3.22
N ALA A 186 17.82 -3.35 3.12
CA ALA A 186 16.86 -2.50 3.81
C ALA A 186 15.44 -2.95 3.43
N PRO A 187 14.50 -3.02 4.38
CA PRO A 187 13.11 -3.33 4.06
C PRO A 187 12.60 -2.34 3.00
N PRO A 188 11.75 -2.78 2.05
CA PRO A 188 11.17 -1.89 1.07
C PRO A 188 10.55 -0.69 1.78
N SER A 189 10.88 0.51 1.31
CA SER A 189 10.47 1.77 1.90
C SER A 189 8.95 1.80 2.03
N LYS A 190 8.45 2.09 3.24
CA LYS A 190 7.02 2.19 3.63
C LYS A 190 6.22 3.28 2.90
N GLY A 191 6.72 3.82 1.79
CA GLY A 191 6.36 5.13 1.24
C GLY A 191 4.87 5.36 1.04
N ILE A 192 4.19 4.51 0.26
CA ILE A 192 2.79 4.75 -0.13
C ILE A 192 1.76 4.39 0.95
N LEU A 193 2.15 3.58 1.93
CA LEU A 193 1.26 3.13 3.01
C LEU A 193 1.36 4.01 4.25
N ASP A 194 2.44 4.79 4.37
CA ASP A 194 2.69 5.60 5.54
C ASP A 194 1.59 6.65 5.76
N ALA A 195 1.15 6.77 7.02
CA ALA A 195 0.07 7.65 7.46
C ALA A 195 -1.31 7.46 6.78
N VAL A 196 -1.47 6.49 5.87
CA VAL A 196 -2.75 6.20 5.20
C VAL A 196 -3.77 5.74 6.23
N ARG A 197 -4.95 6.36 6.22
CA ARG A 197 -6.06 5.94 7.06
C ARG A 197 -6.83 4.79 6.47
N VAL A 198 -6.93 3.72 7.25
CA VAL A 198 -7.64 2.50 6.86
C VAL A 198 -8.69 2.14 7.91
N LEU A 199 -9.89 1.80 7.45
CA LEU A 199 -10.93 1.22 8.30
C LEU A 199 -10.96 -0.30 8.11
N VAL A 200 -10.79 -1.06 9.18
CA VAL A 200 -10.82 -2.52 9.17
C VAL A 200 -12.16 -3.00 9.72
N LEU A 201 -12.88 -3.77 8.91
CA LEU A 201 -14.14 -4.40 9.24
C LEU A 201 -14.01 -5.92 9.17
N ASP A 202 -14.19 -6.55 10.31
CA ASP A 202 -14.32 -8.00 10.44
C ASP A 202 -15.14 -8.26 11.72
N ASP A 203 -16.12 -9.16 11.65
CA ASP A 203 -16.97 -9.51 12.79
C ASP A 203 -16.21 -10.42 13.78
N ASN A 204 -15.20 -11.15 13.32
CA ASN A 204 -14.28 -11.91 14.15
C ASN A 204 -13.23 -10.97 14.80
N GLU A 205 -13.19 -10.97 16.13
CA GLU A 205 -12.28 -10.13 16.92
C GLU A 205 -10.80 -10.45 16.68
N THR A 206 -10.46 -11.74 16.56
CA THR A 206 -9.10 -12.21 16.32
C THR A 206 -8.59 -11.71 14.96
N ASN A 207 -9.35 -11.92 13.88
CA ASN A 207 -9.02 -11.42 12.53
C ASN A 207 -8.87 -9.89 12.51
N ARG A 208 -9.83 -9.18 13.12
CA ARG A 208 -9.79 -7.72 13.21
C ARG A 208 -8.52 -7.24 13.92
N SER A 209 -8.17 -7.83 15.06
CA SER A 209 -6.96 -7.46 15.81
C SER A 209 -5.68 -7.72 15.01
N ILE A 210 -5.62 -8.80 14.22
CA ILE A 210 -4.46 -9.13 13.38
C ILE A 210 -4.28 -8.08 12.28
N LEU A 211 -5.36 -7.74 11.57
CA LEU A 211 -5.33 -6.77 10.49
C LEU A 211 -4.97 -5.37 11.00
N LEU A 212 -5.48 -4.97 12.18
CA LEU A 212 -5.07 -3.73 12.84
C LEU A 212 -3.56 -3.71 13.09
N HIS A 213 -2.99 -4.79 13.64
CA HIS A 213 -1.56 -4.89 13.90
C HIS A 213 -0.74 -4.85 12.60
N GLN A 214 -1.13 -5.64 11.59
CA GLN A 214 -0.44 -5.71 10.30
C GLN A 214 -0.44 -4.37 9.57
N THR A 215 -1.59 -3.69 9.52
CA THR A 215 -1.69 -2.36 8.88
C THR A 215 -0.93 -1.29 9.67
N ALA A 216 -0.95 -1.33 11.00
CA ALA A 216 -0.13 -0.43 11.83
C ALA A 216 1.38 -0.65 11.62
N ALA A 217 1.85 -1.90 11.51
CA ALA A 217 3.26 -2.22 11.26
C ALA A 217 3.77 -1.64 9.93
N LEU A 218 2.88 -1.52 8.94
CA LEU A 218 3.13 -0.90 7.64
C LEU A 218 3.18 0.64 7.70
N GLY A 219 2.90 1.27 8.85
CA GLY A 219 2.88 2.74 9.01
C GLY A 219 1.50 3.37 8.78
N MET A 220 0.47 2.56 8.53
CA MET A 220 -0.90 3.06 8.35
C MET A 220 -1.51 3.50 9.69
N ARG A 221 -2.62 4.24 9.61
CA ARG A 221 -3.45 4.65 10.75
C ARG A 221 -4.77 3.86 10.75
N PRO A 222 -4.81 2.65 11.34
CA PRO A 222 -6.00 1.82 11.29
C PRO A 222 -7.04 2.19 12.35
N ALA A 223 -8.31 2.08 11.98
CA ALA A 223 -9.44 2.07 12.90
C ALA A 223 -10.27 0.81 12.66
N ALA A 224 -11.06 0.39 13.66
CA ALA A 224 -11.90 -0.80 13.59
C ALA A 224 -13.39 -0.46 13.60
N ALA A 225 -14.18 -1.30 12.95
CA ALA A 225 -15.61 -1.39 13.17
C ALA A 225 -16.05 -2.87 13.23
N THR A 226 -17.09 -3.15 13.99
CA THR A 226 -17.57 -4.51 14.26
C THR A 226 -18.69 -4.96 13.31
N ASN A 227 -19.34 -4.02 12.62
CA ASN A 227 -20.43 -4.28 11.70
C ASN A 227 -20.58 -3.15 10.68
N GLY A 228 -21.33 -3.42 9.60
CA GLY A 228 -21.52 -2.46 8.50
C GLY A 228 -22.20 -1.15 8.93
N THR A 229 -23.11 -1.18 9.91
CA THR A 229 -23.81 0.02 10.37
C THR A 229 -22.89 0.99 11.13
N GLU A 230 -22.04 0.44 11.99
CA GLU A 230 -20.99 1.18 12.69
C GLU A 230 -19.98 1.78 11.69
N ALA A 231 -19.57 1.00 10.69
CA ALA A 231 -18.66 1.46 9.66
C ALA A 231 -19.20 2.62 8.84
N LEU A 232 -20.46 2.57 8.40
CA LEU A 232 -21.09 3.69 7.68
C LEU A 232 -21.13 4.96 8.53
N LYS A 233 -21.40 4.85 9.83
CA LYS A 233 -21.38 6.00 10.76
C LYS A 233 -19.96 6.58 10.87
N LEU A 234 -18.95 5.73 11.03
CA LEU A 234 -17.55 6.16 11.11
C LEU A 234 -17.08 6.81 9.80
N LEU A 235 -17.32 6.17 8.66
CA LEU A 235 -16.96 6.71 7.35
C LEU A 235 -17.56 8.11 7.13
N ARG A 236 -18.87 8.28 7.41
CA ARG A 236 -19.55 9.57 7.25
C ARG A 236 -19.06 10.64 8.22
N ARG A 237 -18.86 10.28 9.49
CA ARG A 237 -18.38 11.21 10.52
C ARG A 237 -17.02 11.78 10.13
N GLU A 238 -16.12 10.90 9.69
CA GLU A 238 -14.76 11.29 9.36
C GLU A 238 -14.65 11.96 8.00
N ALA A 239 -15.49 11.59 7.03
CA ALA A 239 -15.58 12.27 5.74
C ALA A 239 -16.12 13.71 5.83
N ALA A 240 -16.88 14.03 6.88
CA ALA A 240 -17.27 15.41 7.18
C ALA A 240 -16.13 16.24 7.83
N GLY A 241 -15.04 15.60 8.25
CA GLY A 241 -13.85 16.24 8.80
C GLY A 241 -12.73 16.45 7.76
N THR A 242 -11.54 16.82 8.22
CA THR A 242 -10.35 17.04 7.38
C THR A 242 -9.52 15.79 7.14
N ASP A 243 -9.94 14.64 7.66
CA ASP A 243 -9.17 13.41 7.69
C ASP A 243 -10.10 12.23 7.39
N PRO A 244 -10.48 11.98 6.12
CA PRO A 244 -11.34 10.85 5.76
C PRO A 244 -10.59 9.52 5.78
N PHE A 245 -11.33 8.41 5.81
CA PHE A 245 -10.73 7.09 5.51
C PHE A 245 -10.48 6.96 4.01
N MET A 246 -9.22 6.73 3.65
CA MET A 246 -8.79 6.55 2.26
C MET A 246 -9.09 5.14 1.75
N LEU A 247 -9.10 4.16 2.66
CA LEU A 247 -9.29 2.75 2.39
C LEU A 247 -10.19 2.10 3.46
N ALA A 248 -11.01 1.14 3.06
CA ALA A 248 -11.67 0.21 3.96
C ALA A 248 -11.42 -1.24 3.55
N ILE A 249 -11.00 -2.06 4.50
CA ILE A 249 -10.89 -3.52 4.39
C ILE A 249 -12.17 -4.12 4.98
N LEU A 250 -12.95 -4.81 4.15
CA LEU A 250 -14.28 -5.28 4.51
C LEU A 250 -14.32 -6.81 4.49
N ASP A 251 -14.82 -7.44 5.56
CA ASP A 251 -15.19 -8.85 5.48
C ASP A 251 -16.46 -9.05 4.64
N MET A 252 -16.46 -10.08 3.80
CA MET A 252 -17.61 -10.49 3.01
C MET A 252 -18.72 -11.06 3.89
N GLN A 253 -18.37 -11.92 4.87
CA GLN A 253 -19.35 -12.67 5.66
C GLN A 253 -19.60 -12.02 7.02
N MET A 254 -20.48 -11.02 7.06
CA MET A 254 -20.88 -10.36 8.32
C MET A 254 -22.38 -10.52 8.58
N PRO A 255 -22.81 -10.69 9.84
CA PRO A 255 -24.22 -10.71 10.21
C PRO A 255 -24.96 -9.42 9.82
N GLY A 256 -26.17 -9.55 9.30
CA GLY A 256 -27.05 -8.43 8.95
C GLY A 256 -26.73 -7.80 7.60
N MET A 257 -25.56 -7.15 7.47
CA MET A 257 -25.12 -6.50 6.23
C MET A 257 -23.80 -7.11 5.79
N ASP A 258 -23.81 -7.85 4.68
CA ASP A 258 -22.62 -8.45 4.10
C ASP A 258 -21.69 -7.40 3.46
N GLY A 259 -20.42 -7.77 3.25
CA GLY A 259 -19.40 -6.85 2.74
C GLY A 259 -19.73 -6.28 1.35
N LEU A 260 -20.44 -7.04 0.52
CA LEU A 260 -20.89 -6.61 -0.80
C LEU A 260 -22.04 -5.60 -0.76
N SER A 261 -23.01 -5.78 0.15
CA SER A 261 -24.10 -4.81 0.33
C SER A 261 -23.57 -3.52 0.94
N LEU A 262 -22.62 -3.65 1.86
CA LEU A 262 -21.92 -2.50 2.43
C LEU A 262 -21.12 -1.74 1.37
N SER A 263 -20.36 -2.42 0.51
CA SER A 263 -19.58 -1.75 -0.54
C SER A 263 -20.46 -0.96 -1.50
N ARG A 264 -21.58 -1.53 -1.96
CA ARG A 264 -22.59 -0.82 -2.76
C ARG A 264 -23.15 0.41 -2.04
N THR A 265 -23.42 0.28 -0.74
CA THR A 265 -23.95 1.38 0.08
C THR A 265 -22.93 2.52 0.21
N ILE A 266 -21.64 2.19 0.40
CA ILE A 266 -20.56 3.18 0.42
C ILE A 266 -20.45 3.88 -0.94
N LYS A 267 -20.47 3.13 -2.04
CA LYS A 267 -20.34 3.70 -3.40
C LYS A 267 -21.55 4.50 -3.85
N ALA A 268 -22.74 4.22 -3.33
CA ALA A 268 -23.93 5.01 -3.61
C ALA A 268 -24.01 6.32 -2.82
N ASP A 269 -23.20 6.49 -1.77
CA ASP A 269 -23.21 7.66 -0.91
C ASP A 269 -22.12 8.67 -1.35
N PRO A 270 -22.48 9.84 -1.90
CA PRO A 270 -21.51 10.79 -2.47
C PRO A 270 -20.45 11.28 -1.47
N VAL A 271 -20.72 11.26 -0.17
CA VAL A 271 -19.80 11.73 0.88
C VAL A 271 -18.66 10.73 1.10
N ILE A 272 -18.92 9.45 0.93
CA ILE A 272 -17.96 8.36 1.26
C ILE A 272 -17.62 7.48 0.05
N ALA A 273 -18.18 7.75 -1.13
CA ALA A 273 -17.95 6.98 -2.35
C ALA A 273 -16.48 6.94 -2.79
N GLN A 274 -15.68 7.94 -2.39
CA GLN A 274 -14.25 8.01 -2.68
C GLN A 274 -13.40 7.03 -1.85
N THR A 275 -13.93 6.49 -0.74
CA THR A 275 -13.22 5.48 0.04
C THR A 275 -12.96 4.25 -0.82
N ARG A 276 -11.69 3.87 -0.95
CA ARG A 276 -11.28 2.67 -1.69
C ARG A 276 -11.64 1.43 -0.89
N LEU A 277 -12.03 0.36 -1.56
CA LEU A 277 -12.56 -0.84 -0.90
C LEU A 277 -11.73 -2.06 -1.26
N LEU A 278 -11.27 -2.77 -0.23
CA LEU A 278 -10.65 -4.08 -0.31
C LEU A 278 -11.59 -5.08 0.39
N LEU A 279 -11.94 -6.18 -0.26
CA LEU A 279 -12.85 -7.18 0.32
C LEU A 279 -12.10 -8.44 0.73
N MET A 280 -12.38 -8.99 1.91
CA MET A 280 -11.88 -10.30 2.35
C MET A 280 -12.98 -11.33 2.15
N THR A 281 -12.66 -12.47 1.55
CA THR A 281 -13.62 -13.52 1.25
C THR A 281 -13.04 -14.90 1.53
N SER A 282 -13.88 -15.81 2.01
CA SER A 282 -13.51 -17.23 2.15
C SER A 282 -13.65 -17.99 0.82
N LEU A 283 -14.27 -17.38 -0.21
CA LEU A 283 -14.45 -17.99 -1.53
C LEU A 283 -13.34 -17.52 -2.48
N GLY A 284 -12.59 -18.46 -3.05
CA GLY A 284 -11.59 -18.16 -4.09
C GLY A 284 -12.20 -17.56 -5.37
N PRO A 285 -11.37 -17.11 -6.34
CA PRO A 285 -11.77 -16.25 -7.47
C PRO A 285 -12.79 -16.82 -8.47
N ARG A 286 -13.38 -17.99 -8.21
CA ARG A 286 -13.93 -18.87 -9.24
C ARG A 286 -15.21 -18.38 -9.93
N ASN A 287 -15.88 -17.29 -9.52
CA ASN A 287 -17.04 -16.77 -10.27
C ASN A 287 -17.45 -15.29 -10.07
N ASP A 288 -16.86 -14.50 -9.16
CA ASP A 288 -17.49 -13.23 -8.72
C ASP A 288 -16.72 -11.93 -9.04
N THR A 289 -15.65 -11.96 -9.84
CA THR A 289 -14.84 -10.75 -10.12
C THR A 289 -15.65 -9.62 -10.79
N ALA A 290 -16.59 -9.95 -11.67
CA ALA A 290 -17.48 -8.97 -12.29
C ALA A 290 -18.44 -8.33 -11.27
N LEU A 291 -18.95 -9.13 -10.33
CA LEU A 291 -19.89 -8.71 -9.30
C LEU A 291 -19.19 -7.84 -8.24
N LEU A 292 -17.94 -8.17 -7.91
CA LEU A 292 -17.07 -7.37 -7.04
C LEU A 292 -16.76 -6.00 -7.65
N ARG A 293 -16.39 -5.95 -8.93
CA ARG A 293 -16.16 -4.67 -9.64
C ARG A 293 -17.43 -3.83 -9.74
N ALA A 294 -18.57 -4.45 -10.04
CA ALA A 294 -19.86 -3.75 -10.08
C ALA A 294 -20.26 -3.16 -8.71
N ALA A 295 -19.78 -3.76 -7.61
CA ALA A 295 -19.94 -3.23 -6.27
C ALA A 295 -18.88 -2.17 -5.88
N GLY A 296 -17.97 -1.82 -6.80
CA GLY A 296 -16.91 -0.84 -6.61
C GLY A 296 -15.79 -1.30 -5.67
N VAL A 297 -15.58 -2.62 -5.55
CA VAL A 297 -14.45 -3.21 -4.85
C VAL A 297 -13.21 -3.17 -5.74
N GLY A 298 -12.11 -2.60 -5.22
CA GLY A 298 -10.85 -2.41 -5.96
C GLY A 298 -9.98 -3.67 -6.00
N ALA A 299 -9.96 -4.44 -4.91
CA ALA A 299 -9.27 -5.73 -4.84
C ALA A 299 -9.94 -6.65 -3.81
N PHE A 300 -9.56 -7.93 -3.81
CA PHE A 300 -10.02 -8.88 -2.82
C PHE A 300 -8.88 -9.75 -2.29
N LEU A 301 -9.00 -10.18 -1.04
CA LEU A 301 -8.12 -11.12 -0.35
C LEU A 301 -8.89 -12.39 -0.01
N VAL A 302 -8.24 -13.53 -0.16
CA VAL A 302 -8.80 -14.82 0.27
C VAL A 302 -8.37 -15.09 1.70
N LYS A 303 -9.31 -15.46 2.58
CA LYS A 303 -9.00 -15.88 3.94
C LYS A 303 -8.39 -17.31 3.92
N PRO A 304 -7.32 -17.60 4.68
CA PRO A 304 -6.62 -16.70 5.59
C PRO A 304 -5.71 -15.70 4.87
N VAL A 305 -5.74 -14.44 5.34
CA VAL A 305 -5.02 -13.34 4.72
C VAL A 305 -3.51 -13.50 4.91
N LYS A 306 -2.78 -13.64 3.81
CA LYS A 306 -1.31 -13.66 3.79
C LYS A 306 -0.75 -12.25 3.83
N GLN A 307 0.33 -12.04 4.58
CA GLN A 307 0.89 -10.68 4.73
C GLN A 307 1.40 -10.11 3.40
N ALA A 308 2.08 -10.93 2.59
CA ALA A 308 2.59 -10.49 1.28
C ALA A 308 1.43 -10.05 0.36
N GLN A 309 0.37 -10.87 0.28
CA GLN A 309 -0.81 -10.54 -0.54
C GLN A 309 -1.55 -9.31 -0.02
N LEU A 310 -1.63 -9.12 1.30
CA LEU A 310 -2.21 -7.92 1.90
C LEU A 310 -1.44 -6.68 1.43
N VAL A 311 -0.11 -6.66 1.54
CA VAL A 311 0.71 -5.53 1.10
C VAL A 311 0.50 -5.24 -0.39
N ASP A 312 0.60 -6.27 -1.25
CA ASP A 312 0.42 -6.12 -2.69
C ASP A 312 -0.97 -5.56 -3.04
N CYS A 313 -2.02 -6.04 -2.37
CA CYS A 313 -3.38 -5.55 -2.59
C CYS A 313 -3.59 -4.14 -2.05
N LEU A 314 -3.01 -3.79 -0.90
CA LEU A 314 -3.08 -2.44 -0.34
C LEU A 314 -2.43 -1.43 -1.28
N VAL A 315 -1.20 -1.73 -1.74
CA VAL A 315 -0.49 -0.90 -2.72
C VAL A 315 -1.31 -0.82 -4.01
N SER A 316 -1.75 -1.95 -4.56
CA SER A 316 -2.56 -1.98 -5.79
C SER A 316 -3.82 -1.16 -5.68
N VAL A 317 -4.58 -1.23 -4.58
CA VAL A 317 -5.82 -0.47 -4.42
C VAL A 317 -5.55 1.03 -4.29
N LEU A 318 -4.47 1.41 -3.59
CA LEU A 318 -4.08 2.80 -3.42
C LEU A 318 -3.49 3.41 -4.70
N THR A 319 -2.84 2.61 -5.54
CA THR A 319 -2.29 3.05 -6.84
C THR A 319 -3.31 2.96 -7.98
N ALA A 320 -4.28 2.03 -7.92
CA ALA A 320 -5.30 1.81 -8.96
C ALA A 320 -6.30 2.97 -9.15
N THR A 321 -6.16 4.05 -8.39
CA THR A 321 -6.99 5.25 -8.54
C THR A 321 -6.63 6.16 -9.70
N VAL A 322 -5.59 5.84 -10.47
CA VAL A 322 -5.39 6.50 -11.76
C VAL A 322 -5.51 5.42 -12.82
N LEU A 323 -6.59 5.46 -13.61
CA LEU A 323 -6.70 4.65 -14.82
C LEU A 323 -5.74 5.25 -15.85
N LEU A 324 -4.44 5.05 -15.63
CA LEU A 324 -3.38 5.71 -16.37
C LEU A 324 -3.50 5.34 -17.83
N HIS A 325 -3.68 6.35 -18.67
CA HIS A 325 -3.57 6.23 -20.11
C HIS A 325 -2.09 6.25 -20.47
N VAL A 326 -1.58 5.09 -20.85
CA VAL A 326 -0.16 4.90 -21.14
C VAL A 326 0.05 4.74 -22.64
N LEU A 327 0.97 5.52 -23.20
CA LEU A 327 1.43 5.35 -24.56
C LEU A 327 2.78 4.61 -24.55
N VAL A 328 2.92 3.58 -25.37
CA VAL A 328 4.17 2.81 -25.51
C VAL A 328 4.71 3.00 -26.92
N ALA A 329 5.85 3.66 -27.06
CA ALA A 329 6.54 3.84 -28.34
C ALA A 329 7.67 2.81 -28.46
N GLU A 330 7.49 1.83 -29.34
CA GLU A 330 8.39 0.69 -29.55
C GLU A 330 8.24 0.21 -30.99
N ASP A 331 9.34 0.02 -31.72
CA ASP A 331 9.31 -0.34 -33.15
C ASP A 331 9.06 -1.85 -33.39
N ASN A 332 9.33 -2.69 -32.37
CA ASN A 332 9.10 -4.12 -32.44
C ASN A 332 7.72 -4.52 -31.89
N THR A 333 6.85 -5.03 -32.77
CA THR A 333 5.49 -5.49 -32.42
C THR A 333 5.40 -6.55 -31.31
N ILE A 334 6.44 -7.38 -31.12
CA ILE A 334 6.49 -8.34 -30.01
C ILE A 334 6.72 -7.60 -28.69
N ASN A 335 7.69 -6.69 -28.67
CA ASN A 335 8.00 -5.88 -27.49
C ASN A 335 6.81 -4.97 -27.12
N GLN A 336 6.09 -4.42 -28.10
CA GLN A 336 4.84 -3.68 -27.87
C GLN A 336 3.82 -4.53 -27.10
N LYS A 337 3.56 -5.76 -27.56
CA LYS A 337 2.60 -6.68 -26.91
C LYS A 337 3.03 -7.05 -25.49
N VAL A 338 4.34 -7.27 -25.27
CA VAL A 338 4.88 -7.57 -23.94
C VAL A 338 4.72 -6.37 -23.00
N ALA A 339 5.11 -5.17 -23.43
CA ALA A 339 5.00 -3.96 -22.63
C ALA A 339 3.54 -3.63 -22.28
N VAL A 340 2.63 -3.67 -23.26
CA VAL A 340 1.18 -3.47 -23.04
C VAL A 340 0.64 -4.50 -22.05
N GLY A 341 0.92 -5.79 -22.26
CA GLY A 341 0.43 -6.84 -21.35
C GLY A 341 0.99 -6.76 -19.93
N LEU A 342 2.20 -6.23 -19.74
CA LEU A 342 2.74 -5.93 -18.41
C LEU A 342 2.02 -4.74 -17.76
N LEU A 343 1.81 -3.65 -18.50
CA LEU A 343 1.11 -2.45 -18.01
C LEU A 343 -0.36 -2.72 -17.67
N GLU A 344 -1.05 -3.54 -18.47
CA GLU A 344 -2.43 -3.98 -18.20
C GLU A 344 -2.54 -4.77 -16.88
N LYS A 345 -1.51 -5.55 -16.50
CA LYS A 345 -1.47 -6.23 -15.19
C LYS A 345 -1.41 -5.25 -14.02
N PHE A 346 -0.85 -4.07 -14.22
CA PHE A 346 -0.84 -2.98 -13.24
C PHE A 346 -2.08 -2.08 -13.33
N GLY A 347 -3.10 -2.47 -14.12
CA GLY A 347 -4.36 -1.73 -14.22
C GLY A 347 -4.34 -0.50 -15.13
N CYS A 348 -3.26 -0.30 -15.90
CA CYS A 348 -3.13 0.80 -16.86
C CYS A 348 -3.89 0.50 -18.17
N ARG A 349 -4.37 1.55 -18.85
CA ARG A 349 -4.85 1.46 -20.23
C ARG A 349 -3.72 1.82 -21.18
N ALA A 350 -3.06 0.80 -21.74
CA ALA A 350 -1.91 0.99 -22.60
C ALA A 350 -2.26 0.90 -24.10
N VAL A 351 -1.70 1.80 -24.92
CA VAL A 351 -1.75 1.77 -26.39
C VAL A 351 -0.33 1.84 -26.91
N ALA A 352 -0.02 1.09 -27.97
CA ALA A 352 1.32 1.05 -28.56
C ALA A 352 1.37 1.73 -29.95
N VAL A 353 2.49 2.36 -30.25
CA VAL A 353 2.84 2.99 -31.53
C VAL A 353 4.25 2.60 -31.96
N ALA A 354 4.52 2.65 -33.26
CA ALA A 354 5.74 2.08 -33.85
C ALA A 354 6.91 3.07 -34.02
N ASN A 355 6.66 4.38 -33.98
CA ASN A 355 7.69 5.40 -34.27
C ASN A 355 7.37 6.74 -33.59
N GLY A 356 8.36 7.65 -33.57
CA GLY A 356 8.22 8.97 -32.95
C GLY A 356 7.18 9.88 -33.61
N CYS A 357 6.92 9.72 -34.91
CA CYS A 357 5.89 10.50 -35.61
C CYS A 357 4.48 10.11 -35.15
N GLU A 358 4.22 8.81 -34.98
CA GLU A 358 2.97 8.28 -34.44
C GLU A 358 2.76 8.72 -32.98
N VAL A 359 3.83 8.89 -32.18
CA VAL A 359 3.72 9.46 -30.84
C VAL A 359 3.15 10.88 -30.90
N LEU A 360 3.72 11.74 -31.75
CA LEU A 360 3.27 13.13 -31.87
C LEU A 360 1.81 13.20 -32.35
N GLN A 361 1.42 12.35 -33.30
CA GLN A 361 0.03 12.25 -33.78
C GLN A 361 -0.91 11.74 -32.67
N ALA A 362 -0.50 10.75 -31.90
CA ALA A 362 -1.30 10.21 -30.81
C ALA A 362 -1.58 11.26 -29.73
N LEU A 363 -0.59 12.11 -29.43
CA LEU A 363 -0.72 13.20 -28.45
C LEU A 363 -1.63 14.35 -28.92
N GLU A 364 -1.84 14.51 -30.22
CA GLU A 364 -2.81 15.48 -30.77
C GLU A 364 -4.26 15.01 -30.60
N LEU A 365 -4.48 13.69 -30.49
CA LEU A 365 -5.81 13.08 -30.46
C LEU A 365 -6.28 12.74 -29.04
N VAL A 366 -5.37 12.25 -28.20
CA VAL A 366 -5.68 11.70 -26.87
C VAL A 366 -4.65 12.17 -25.87
N HIS A 367 -5.10 12.49 -24.66
CA HIS A 367 -4.22 12.77 -23.53
C HIS A 367 -3.72 11.46 -22.91
N TYR A 368 -2.41 11.39 -22.69
CA TYR A 368 -1.74 10.28 -22.02
C TYR A 368 -1.01 10.79 -20.78
N ASP A 369 -1.17 10.07 -19.67
CA ASP A 369 -0.54 10.40 -18.38
C ASP A 369 0.94 10.02 -18.38
N ILE A 370 1.26 8.88 -19.00
CA ILE A 370 2.62 8.31 -19.05
C ILE A 370 2.95 7.90 -20.50
N ILE A 371 4.19 8.17 -20.91
CA ILE A 371 4.73 7.72 -22.20
C ILE A 371 5.98 6.89 -21.93
N PHE A 372 5.94 5.59 -22.27
CA PHE A 372 7.15 4.77 -22.38
C PHE A 372 7.75 4.97 -23.76
N MET A 373 8.94 5.57 -23.82
CA MET A 373 9.57 6.00 -25.07
C MET A 373 10.83 5.17 -25.34
N ASP A 374 10.84 4.32 -26.36
CA ASP A 374 12.10 3.77 -26.85
C ASP A 374 13.02 4.91 -27.33
N CYS A 375 14.26 4.92 -26.83
CA CYS A 375 15.27 5.86 -27.28
C CYS A 375 15.64 5.66 -28.75
N GLN A 376 15.56 4.43 -29.26
CA GLN A 376 15.92 4.05 -30.63
C GLN A 376 14.67 3.73 -31.45
N LEU A 377 13.97 4.76 -31.92
CA LEU A 377 12.84 4.63 -32.84
C LEU A 377 13.27 4.94 -34.28
N PRO A 378 12.63 4.32 -35.29
CA PRO A 378 12.82 4.67 -36.69
C PRO A 378 12.26 6.06 -36.99
N ASP A 379 12.81 6.69 -38.04
CA ASP A 379 12.48 8.03 -38.55
C ASP A 379 12.75 9.18 -37.56
N LEU A 380 11.93 9.28 -36.52
CA LEU A 380 12.08 10.22 -35.43
C LEU A 380 12.45 9.47 -34.15
N ASP A 381 13.72 9.58 -33.76
CA ASP A 381 14.23 8.93 -32.55
C ASP A 381 13.56 9.45 -31.28
N GLY A 382 13.57 8.65 -30.20
CA GLY A 382 12.85 8.97 -28.96
C GLY A 382 13.34 10.23 -28.26
N TYR A 383 14.62 10.59 -28.44
CA TYR A 383 15.18 11.82 -27.87
C TYR A 383 14.63 13.06 -28.59
N LYS A 384 14.65 13.08 -29.92
CA LYS A 384 14.07 14.17 -30.72
C LYS A 384 12.57 14.27 -30.54
N THR A 385 11.88 13.12 -30.48
CA THR A 385 10.45 13.08 -30.19
C THR A 385 10.15 13.75 -28.85
N THR A 386 10.95 13.45 -27.81
CA THR A 386 10.77 14.07 -26.49
C THR A 386 11.02 15.58 -26.53
N MET A 387 12.09 16.03 -27.19
CA MET A 387 12.37 17.47 -27.30
C MET A 387 11.23 18.23 -28.01
N GLU A 388 10.67 17.64 -29.06
CA GLU A 388 9.52 18.20 -29.78
C GLU A 388 8.27 18.27 -28.88
N ILE A 389 7.98 17.22 -28.11
CA ILE A 389 6.89 17.24 -27.11
C ILE A 389 7.09 18.38 -26.11
N ARG A 390 8.29 18.51 -25.54
CA ARG A 390 8.60 19.58 -24.55
C ARG A 390 8.52 20.97 -25.17
N GLN A 391 8.91 21.14 -26.43
CA GLN A 391 8.79 22.41 -27.14
C GLN A 391 7.32 22.80 -27.38
N ARG A 392 6.47 21.83 -27.74
CA ARG A 392 5.02 22.04 -27.89
C ARG A 392 4.36 22.42 -26.56
N GLU A 393 4.72 21.72 -25.48
CA GLU A 393 4.26 22.04 -24.11
C GLU A 393 4.66 23.46 -23.69
N ALA A 394 5.90 23.88 -23.97
CA ALA A 394 6.40 25.21 -23.63
C ALA A 394 5.74 26.35 -24.46
N SER A 395 5.22 26.04 -25.65
CA SER A 395 4.63 27.02 -26.57
C SER A 395 3.14 27.27 -26.29
N GLN A 396 2.47 26.43 -25.50
CA GLN A 396 1.06 26.59 -25.14
C GLN A 396 0.91 27.38 -23.83
N SER A 397 0.58 28.67 -23.94
CA SER A 397 0.40 29.60 -22.82
C SER A 397 -1.07 29.97 -22.62
N ASP A 398 -1.89 29.03 -22.16
CA ASP A 398 -3.06 29.19 -21.26
C ASP A 398 -3.89 27.90 -21.29
N GLY A 399 -4.16 27.31 -20.12
CA GLY A 399 -5.00 26.11 -19.99
C GLY A 399 -4.43 24.82 -20.62
N ALA A 400 -3.11 24.71 -20.74
CA ALA A 400 -2.46 23.58 -21.40
C ALA A 400 -2.84 22.22 -20.75
N PRO A 401 -3.00 21.14 -21.54
CA PRO A 401 -3.20 19.80 -21.01
C PRO A 401 -2.00 19.41 -20.11
N LYS A 402 -2.28 18.58 -19.09
CA LYS A 402 -1.26 18.12 -18.13
C LYS A 402 0.00 17.62 -18.86
N ARG A 403 1.18 17.96 -18.33
CA ARG A 403 2.47 17.51 -18.85
C ARG A 403 2.55 15.98 -18.75
N ALA A 404 2.77 15.30 -19.87
CA ALA A 404 2.94 13.84 -19.86
C ALA A 404 4.28 13.44 -19.21
N TYR A 405 4.25 12.40 -18.38
CA TYR A 405 5.45 11.85 -17.73
C TYR A 405 6.15 10.86 -18.68
N ILE A 406 7.37 11.16 -19.11
CA ILE A 406 8.07 10.41 -20.17
C ILE A 406 9.15 9.52 -19.54
N ILE A 407 9.01 8.20 -19.69
CA ILE A 407 9.95 7.18 -19.21
C ILE A 407 10.72 6.61 -20.40
N ALA A 408 12.03 6.82 -20.42
CA ALA A 408 12.91 6.32 -21.46
C ALA A 408 13.08 4.79 -21.37
N MET A 409 12.92 4.06 -22.47
CA MET A 409 13.28 2.65 -22.55
C MET A 409 14.61 2.50 -23.28
N THR A 410 15.65 2.07 -22.58
CA THR A 410 17.04 2.08 -23.09
C THR A 410 17.61 0.66 -23.21
N SER A 411 18.40 0.40 -24.25
CA SER A 411 18.99 -0.93 -24.53
C SER A 411 20.35 -1.18 -23.87
N TYR A 412 20.90 -0.25 -23.09
CA TYR A 412 22.25 -0.37 -22.51
C TYR A 412 22.42 0.46 -21.23
N ALA A 413 22.75 -0.19 -20.11
CA ALA A 413 23.11 0.43 -18.84
C ALA A 413 24.56 0.96 -18.83
N VAL A 414 24.93 1.78 -19.82
CA VAL A 414 26.27 2.40 -19.89
C VAL A 414 26.22 3.79 -19.24
N ASN A 415 27.24 4.11 -18.46
CA ASN A 415 27.40 5.41 -17.78
C ASN A 415 27.10 6.59 -18.74
N GLY A 416 26.18 7.46 -18.33
CA GLY A 416 25.76 8.65 -19.09
C GLY A 416 24.46 8.50 -19.89
N ALA A 417 23.85 7.30 -20.02
CA ALA A 417 22.55 7.14 -20.68
C ALA A 417 21.43 7.92 -19.96
N ARG A 418 21.44 7.91 -18.62
CA ARG A 418 20.51 8.68 -17.78
C ARG A 418 20.62 10.19 -18.02
N GLU A 419 21.83 10.72 -18.08
CA GLU A 419 22.09 12.15 -18.28
C GLU A 419 21.58 12.61 -19.65
N LYS A 420 21.74 11.78 -20.69
CA LYS A 420 21.20 12.05 -22.02
C LYS A 420 19.68 12.06 -22.05
N CYS A 421 19.02 11.11 -21.38
CA CYS A 421 17.56 11.07 -21.30
C CYS A 421 17.01 12.32 -20.60
N LEU A 422 17.61 12.70 -19.46
CA LEU A 422 17.21 13.90 -18.71
C LEU A 422 17.48 15.19 -19.50
N ALA A 423 18.62 15.28 -20.19
CA ALA A 423 18.95 16.44 -21.02
C ALA A 423 17.98 16.62 -22.20
N ALA A 424 17.41 15.52 -22.73
CA ALA A 424 16.37 15.56 -23.75
C ALA A 424 14.98 15.93 -23.20
N GLY A 425 14.81 15.97 -21.88
CA GLY A 425 13.55 16.34 -21.21
C GLY A 425 12.67 15.16 -20.80
N MET A 426 13.21 13.93 -20.75
CA MET A 426 12.55 12.75 -20.18
C MET A 426 12.59 12.82 -18.64
N ASP A 427 11.64 12.20 -17.95
CA ASP A 427 11.49 12.29 -16.50
C ASP A 427 12.09 11.09 -15.75
N ASP A 428 12.07 9.89 -16.37
CA ASP A 428 12.71 8.70 -15.81
C ASP A 428 13.20 7.73 -16.91
N TYR A 429 13.75 6.58 -16.53
CA TYR A 429 14.24 5.56 -17.46
C TYR A 429 14.07 4.13 -16.93
N ILE A 430 13.94 3.19 -17.86
CA ILE A 430 13.90 1.74 -17.63
C ILE A 430 14.78 1.03 -18.65
N SER A 431 15.47 -0.03 -18.23
CA SER A 431 16.29 -0.86 -19.11
C SER A 431 15.44 -1.91 -19.83
N LYS A 432 15.77 -2.20 -21.09
CA LYS A 432 15.22 -3.33 -21.85
C LYS A 432 16.11 -4.58 -21.67
N PRO A 433 15.52 -5.79 -21.57
CA PRO A 433 14.08 -6.08 -21.59
C PRO A 433 13.39 -5.60 -20.30
N VAL A 434 12.14 -5.13 -20.44
CA VAL A 434 11.37 -4.58 -19.32
C VAL A 434 11.13 -5.65 -18.26
N GLN A 435 11.63 -5.42 -17.04
CA GLN A 435 11.46 -6.31 -15.89
C GLN A 435 10.31 -5.82 -15.00
N LEU A 436 9.53 -6.75 -14.44
CA LEU A 436 8.34 -6.44 -13.63
C LEU A 436 8.65 -5.50 -12.45
N TYR A 437 9.70 -5.79 -11.67
CA TYR A 437 10.11 -4.98 -10.52
C TYR A 437 10.60 -3.58 -10.92
N ALA A 438 11.34 -3.47 -12.02
CA ALA A 438 11.80 -2.18 -12.52
C ALA A 438 10.63 -1.33 -13.04
N LEU A 439 9.64 -1.98 -13.68
CA LEU A 439 8.42 -1.35 -14.18
C LEU A 439 7.56 -0.81 -13.02
N GLU A 440 7.37 -1.60 -11.97
CA GLU A 440 6.66 -1.17 -10.76
C GLU A 440 7.29 0.08 -10.16
N LYS A 441 8.62 0.10 -10.01
CA LYS A 441 9.35 1.24 -9.45
C LYS A 441 9.15 2.54 -10.24
N VAL A 442 9.27 2.49 -11.57
CA VAL A 442 9.12 3.70 -12.41
C VAL A 442 7.67 4.15 -12.50
N LEU A 443 6.71 3.23 -12.46
CA LEU A 443 5.28 3.56 -12.40
C LEU A 443 4.93 4.25 -11.08
N LEU A 444 5.46 3.78 -9.95
CA LEU A 444 5.27 4.45 -8.66
C LEU A 444 5.81 5.89 -8.67
N GLY A 445 7.02 6.10 -9.20
CA GLY A 445 7.58 7.45 -9.33
C GLY A 445 6.75 8.37 -10.23
N ALA A 446 6.19 7.84 -11.33
CA ALA A 446 5.29 8.57 -12.21
C ALA A 446 3.95 8.91 -11.52
N ILE A 447 3.38 7.97 -10.75
CA ILE A 447 2.15 8.18 -9.98
C ILE A 447 2.36 9.27 -8.92
N ASP A 448 3.49 9.25 -8.21
CA ASP A 448 3.80 10.29 -7.22
C ASP A 448 3.88 11.67 -7.88
N TYR A 449 4.51 11.78 -9.06
CA TYR A 449 4.53 13.01 -9.84
C TYR A 449 3.13 13.49 -10.24
N LEU A 450 2.31 12.57 -10.75
CA LEU A 450 0.94 12.89 -11.20
C LEU A 450 0.05 13.28 -10.01
N ALA A 451 0.21 12.63 -8.85
CA ALA A 451 -0.49 12.97 -7.61
C ALA A 451 -0.09 14.36 -7.08
N LEU A 452 1.20 14.71 -7.16
CA LEU A 452 1.70 16.05 -6.81
C LEU A 452 1.20 17.13 -7.78
N ALA A 453 1.08 16.79 -9.07
CA ALA A 453 0.50 17.68 -10.08
C ALA A 453 -1.01 17.86 -9.87
N GLU A 454 -1.74 16.81 -9.48
CA GLU A 454 -3.17 16.87 -9.14
C GLU A 454 -3.45 17.62 -7.84
N ALA A 455 -2.58 17.51 -6.83
CA ALA A 455 -2.64 18.33 -5.62
C ALA A 455 -2.41 19.83 -5.92
N SER A 456 -1.73 20.15 -7.03
CA SER A 456 -1.53 21.51 -7.52
C SER A 456 -2.71 22.05 -8.34
N ASP A 457 -3.48 21.16 -9.00
CA ASP A 457 -4.68 21.50 -9.80
C ASP A 457 -6.00 21.42 -9.00
N THR A 458 -6.03 20.78 -7.83
CA THR A 458 -7.24 20.68 -6.98
C THR A 458 -7.48 21.87 -6.06
N ASN A 459 -6.58 22.86 -6.01
CA ASN A 459 -6.85 24.16 -5.38
C ASN A 459 -7.31 25.19 -6.42
N GLY A 460 -8.51 24.97 -6.99
CA GLY A 460 -9.25 26.00 -7.74
C GLY A 460 -9.60 27.25 -6.92
N THR A 461 -9.25 27.29 -5.64
CA THR A 461 -9.29 28.48 -4.79
C THR A 461 -7.92 29.14 -4.74
N ILE A 462 -7.77 30.25 -5.47
CA ILE A 462 -6.61 31.17 -5.44
C ILE A 462 -6.30 31.65 -4.00
N LEU A 463 -7.32 31.65 -3.13
CA LEU A 463 -7.24 32.01 -1.71
C LEU A 463 -7.84 30.88 -0.88
N ASP A 464 -7.13 30.43 0.15
CA ASP A 464 -7.65 29.49 1.15
C ASP A 464 -8.81 30.13 1.94
N PRO A 465 -10.06 29.63 1.80
CA PRO A 465 -11.22 30.16 2.51
C PRO A 465 -11.10 30.01 4.03
N ALA A 466 -10.36 29.00 4.52
CA ALA A 466 -10.18 28.75 5.95
C ALA A 466 -9.27 29.82 6.58
N ALA A 467 -8.21 30.22 5.90
CA ALA A 467 -7.33 31.32 6.33
C ALA A 467 -8.10 32.64 6.46
N LEU A 468 -8.96 32.96 5.48
CA LEU A 468 -9.80 34.15 5.52
C LEU A 468 -10.88 34.07 6.61
N ALA A 469 -11.46 32.89 6.85
CA ALA A 469 -12.42 32.67 7.94
C ALA A 469 -11.79 32.88 9.32
N LEU A 470 -10.54 32.45 9.51
CA LEU A 470 -9.79 32.68 10.76
C LEU A 470 -9.56 34.18 11.02
N LEU A 471 -9.18 34.94 9.99
CA LEU A 471 -9.01 36.39 10.11
C LEU A 471 -10.33 37.11 10.44
N ARG A 472 -11.46 36.64 9.90
CA ARG A 472 -12.80 37.18 10.23
C ARG A 472 -13.18 37.00 11.70
N GLN A 473 -12.60 36.02 12.40
CA GLN A 473 -12.83 35.82 13.84
C GLN A 473 -12.19 36.93 14.70
N LEU A 474 -11.27 37.72 14.16
CA LEU A 474 -10.63 38.85 14.85
C LEU A 474 -11.49 40.13 14.84
N ARG A 475 -12.70 40.08 14.27
CA ARG A 475 -13.63 41.23 14.17
C ARG A 475 -14.02 41.74 15.56
N ARG A 476 -13.97 43.07 15.74
CA ARG A 476 -14.38 43.75 16.97
C ARG A 476 -15.61 44.62 16.70
N PRO A 477 -16.56 44.76 17.65
CA PRO A 477 -17.86 45.40 17.40
C PRO A 477 -17.86 46.87 16.96
N ASP A 478 -16.72 47.58 16.97
CA ASP A 478 -16.61 49.01 16.60
C ASP A 478 -15.44 49.31 15.63
N LYS A 479 -14.96 48.31 14.88
CA LYS A 479 -13.86 48.47 13.91
C LYS A 479 -14.23 47.96 12.52
N PRO A 480 -13.64 48.52 11.44
CA PRO A 480 -13.81 47.98 10.09
C PRO A 480 -13.39 46.51 9.99
N ASP A 481 -13.91 45.79 8.99
CA ASP A 481 -13.61 44.38 8.78
C ASP A 481 -12.08 44.16 8.66
N PRO A 482 -11.45 43.43 9.61
CA PRO A 482 -10.00 43.22 9.60
C PRO A 482 -9.53 42.52 8.32
N VAL A 483 -10.38 41.74 7.65
CA VAL A 483 -10.04 41.12 6.36
C VAL A 483 -9.96 42.16 5.25
N ALA A 484 -10.89 43.12 5.20
CA ALA A 484 -10.86 44.17 4.18
C ALA A 484 -9.63 45.09 4.35
N GLU A 485 -9.26 45.42 5.59
CA GLU A 485 -8.07 46.22 5.89
C GLU A 485 -6.77 45.49 5.49
N LEU A 486 -6.66 44.19 5.81
CA LEU A 486 -5.51 43.37 5.44
C LEU A 486 -5.41 43.13 3.94
N ILE A 487 -6.54 42.96 3.24
CA ILE A 487 -6.60 42.90 1.78
C ILE A 487 -6.03 44.19 1.17
N ASP A 488 -6.49 45.35 1.63
CA ASP A 488 -6.06 46.64 1.10
C ASP A 488 -4.58 46.89 1.37
N LEU A 489 -4.10 46.54 2.57
CA LEU A 489 -2.68 46.63 2.92
C LEU A 489 -1.82 45.69 2.04
N PHE A 490 -2.25 44.44 1.85
CA PHE A 490 -1.54 43.46 1.02
C PHE A 490 -1.45 43.91 -0.44
N ILE A 491 -2.52 44.47 -1.01
CA ILE A 491 -2.53 44.97 -2.39
C ILE A 491 -1.63 46.21 -2.54
N GLN A 492 -1.54 47.06 -1.51
CA GLN A 492 -0.69 48.27 -1.54
C GLN A 492 0.80 47.97 -1.32
N GLU A 493 1.14 47.02 -0.45
CA GLU A 493 2.54 46.75 -0.06
C GLU A 493 3.25 45.77 -1.00
N THR A 494 2.56 44.76 -1.52
CA THR A 494 3.17 43.73 -2.37
C THR A 494 3.90 44.27 -3.61
N PRO A 495 3.39 45.28 -4.35
CA PRO A 495 4.13 45.89 -5.46
C PRO A 495 5.44 46.58 -5.07
N LYS A 496 5.57 47.05 -3.81
CA LYS A 496 6.83 47.59 -3.30
C LYS A 496 7.83 46.46 -3.05
N ARG A 497 7.38 45.37 -2.42
CA ARG A 497 8.18 44.16 -2.15
C ARG A 497 8.68 43.49 -3.43
N LEU A 498 7.85 43.37 -4.47
CA LEU A 498 8.26 42.82 -5.76
C LEU A 498 9.34 43.69 -6.44
N ARG A 499 9.29 45.01 -6.28
CA ARG A 499 10.36 45.91 -6.77
C ARG A 499 11.66 45.74 -5.99
N GLU A 500 11.59 45.56 -4.68
CA GLU A 500 12.76 45.26 -3.84
C GLU A 500 13.42 43.94 -4.26
N MET A 501 12.63 42.88 -4.47
CA MET A 501 13.13 41.60 -4.98
C MET A 501 13.78 41.76 -6.36
N ARG A 502 13.16 42.51 -7.27
CA ARG A 502 13.72 42.75 -8.61
C ARG A 502 15.04 43.52 -8.55
N ASN A 503 15.13 44.53 -7.70
CA ASN A 503 16.36 45.29 -7.49
C ASN A 503 17.47 44.41 -6.89
N ALA A 504 17.15 43.61 -5.87
CA ALA A 504 18.09 42.67 -5.25
C ALA A 504 18.58 41.61 -6.25
N ALA A 505 17.68 41.05 -7.07
CA ALA A 505 18.03 40.11 -8.13
C ALA A 505 18.92 40.74 -9.21
N THR A 506 18.69 42.02 -9.56
CA THR A 506 19.50 42.75 -10.55
C THR A 506 20.88 43.14 -10.01
N GLN A 507 20.97 43.43 -8.71
CA GLN A 507 22.21 43.79 -8.02
C GLN A 507 23.00 42.57 -7.53
N TYR A 508 22.52 41.34 -7.78
CA TYR A 508 23.11 40.09 -7.30
C TYR A 508 23.22 40.01 -5.76
N ASP A 509 22.30 40.67 -5.06
CA ASP A 509 22.23 40.69 -3.60
C ASP A 509 21.32 39.56 -3.11
N ALA A 510 21.95 38.41 -2.88
CA ALA A 510 21.33 37.18 -2.38
C ALA A 510 20.61 37.37 -1.03
N GLU A 511 21.19 38.17 -0.14
CA GLU A 511 20.69 38.36 1.21
C GLU A 511 19.46 39.27 1.20
N ALA A 512 19.52 40.36 0.43
CA ALA A 512 18.36 41.23 0.23
C ALA A 512 17.21 40.51 -0.51
N LEU A 513 17.53 39.64 -1.47
CA LEU A 513 16.52 38.86 -2.21
C LEU A 513 15.82 37.84 -1.29
N ALA A 514 16.57 37.10 -0.48
CA ALA A 514 16.02 36.16 0.49
C ALA A 514 15.17 36.88 1.55
N ALA A 515 15.64 38.00 2.08
CA ALA A 515 14.90 38.78 3.08
C ALA A 515 13.57 39.32 2.52
N ALA A 516 13.57 39.83 1.29
CA ALA A 516 12.35 40.29 0.64
C ALA A 516 11.38 39.12 0.37
N ALA A 517 11.88 37.97 -0.09
CA ALA A 517 11.10 36.76 -0.35
C ALA A 517 10.45 36.19 0.92
N HIS A 518 11.22 36.12 2.01
CA HIS A 518 10.74 35.69 3.33
C HIS A 518 9.60 36.59 3.84
N ASN A 519 9.72 37.90 3.68
CA ASN A 519 8.69 38.84 4.10
C ASN A 519 7.38 38.64 3.31
N LEU A 520 7.47 38.53 1.98
CA LEU A 520 6.30 38.34 1.13
C LEU A 520 5.64 36.96 1.34
N ARG A 521 6.43 35.93 1.66
CA ARG A 521 5.93 34.61 2.07
C ARG A 521 5.00 34.71 3.28
N GLY A 522 5.43 35.41 4.33
CA GLY A 522 4.64 35.60 5.54
C GLY A 522 3.32 36.35 5.29
N CYS A 523 3.38 37.40 4.47
CA CYS A 523 2.19 38.16 4.07
C CYS A 523 1.21 37.33 3.23
N ALA A 524 1.71 36.59 2.22
CA ALA A 524 0.90 35.75 1.36
C ALA A 524 0.25 34.59 2.13
N GLY A 525 0.97 33.97 3.05
CA GLY A 525 0.44 32.92 3.91
C GLY A 525 -0.67 33.43 4.84
N SER A 526 -0.51 34.63 5.38
CA SER A 526 -1.50 35.24 6.29
C SER A 526 -2.85 35.50 5.62
N ILE A 527 -2.87 35.77 4.30
CA ILE A 527 -4.10 36.05 3.55
C ILE A 527 -4.64 34.83 2.77
N GLY A 528 -4.05 33.65 3.00
CA GLY A 528 -4.45 32.41 2.35
C GLY A 528 -3.97 32.25 0.92
N ALA A 529 -3.03 33.07 0.43
CA ALA A 529 -2.42 32.93 -0.89
C ALA A 529 -1.31 31.86 -0.88
N VAL A 530 -1.71 30.61 -0.64
CA VAL A 530 -0.82 29.46 -0.37
C VAL A 530 0.20 29.24 -1.49
N LYS A 531 -0.23 29.32 -2.74
CA LYS A 531 0.64 29.15 -3.91
C LYS A 531 1.70 30.24 -4.02
N MET A 532 1.31 31.50 -3.76
CA MET A 532 2.22 32.64 -3.76
C MET A 532 3.25 32.53 -2.62
N ALA A 533 2.84 32.07 -1.44
CA ALA A 533 3.74 31.80 -0.32
C ALA A 533 4.76 30.71 -0.64
N GLY A 534 4.34 29.61 -1.26
CA GLY A 534 5.24 28.53 -1.68
C GLY A 534 6.24 28.94 -2.77
N LEU A 535 5.86 29.84 -3.69
CA LEU A 535 6.78 30.40 -4.67
C LEU A 535 7.83 31.31 -4.00
N CYS A 536 7.44 32.09 -2.99
CA CYS A 536 8.37 32.93 -2.22
C CYS A 536 9.36 32.09 -1.40
N GLU A 537 8.91 30.98 -0.81
CA GLU A 537 9.79 30.02 -0.12
C GLU A 537 10.84 29.43 -1.06
N LYS A 538 10.42 28.98 -2.25
CA LYS A 538 11.36 28.50 -3.27
C LYS A 538 12.36 29.58 -3.69
N LEU A 539 11.94 30.84 -3.79
CA LEU A 539 12.85 31.95 -4.11
C LEU A 539 13.85 32.21 -2.98
N GLU A 540 13.42 32.12 -1.72
CA GLU A 540 14.26 32.25 -0.53
C GLU A 540 15.37 31.18 -0.50
N GLU A 541 15.01 29.92 -0.75
CA GLU A 541 15.96 28.79 -0.82
C GLU A 541 16.96 28.91 -1.98
N ASN A 542 16.55 29.54 -3.08
CA ASN A 542 17.33 29.66 -4.30
C ASN A 542 18.07 31.00 -4.45
N ALA A 543 18.04 31.88 -3.44
CA ALA A 543 18.64 33.21 -3.52
C ALA A 543 20.19 33.24 -3.59
N GLY A 544 20.87 32.09 -3.46
CA GLY A 544 22.34 32.01 -3.45
C GLY A 544 23.05 32.42 -4.76
N ARG A 545 24.33 32.84 -4.67
CA ARG A 545 25.14 33.43 -5.77
C ARG A 545 25.23 32.59 -7.07
N ARG A 546 24.89 31.29 -7.07
CA ARG A 546 24.96 30.38 -8.24
C ARG A 546 23.61 30.07 -8.90
N ALA A 547 22.49 30.58 -8.39
CA ALA A 547 21.13 30.19 -8.79
C ALA A 547 20.28 31.34 -9.39
N LEU A 548 20.94 32.29 -10.07
CA LEU A 548 20.33 33.54 -10.55
C LEU A 548 19.32 33.37 -11.70
N GLN A 549 19.47 32.36 -12.54
CA GLN A 549 18.48 32.05 -13.60
C GLN A 549 17.20 31.41 -13.04
N ILE A 550 17.32 30.63 -11.95
CA ILE A 550 16.17 30.03 -11.27
C ILE A 550 15.41 31.12 -10.51
N SER A 551 16.15 32.01 -9.83
CA SER A 551 15.58 33.15 -9.10
C SER A 551 14.81 34.12 -9.99
N SER A 552 15.28 34.40 -11.21
CA SER A 552 14.58 35.32 -12.14
C SER A 552 13.29 34.72 -12.71
N ARG A 553 13.27 33.41 -12.97
CA ARG A 553 12.06 32.69 -13.37
C ARG A 553 11.04 32.67 -12.24
N LEU A 554 11.46 32.30 -11.02
CA LEU A 554 10.61 32.29 -9.84
C LEU A 554 10.03 33.67 -9.54
N LEU A 555 10.81 34.75 -9.69
CA LEU A 555 10.29 36.11 -9.51
C LEU A 555 9.17 36.45 -10.51
N LYS A 556 9.31 36.04 -11.78
CA LYS A 556 8.27 36.24 -12.81
C LYS A 556 7.00 35.41 -12.52
N GLU A 557 7.17 34.21 -11.99
CA GLU A 557 6.06 33.36 -11.54
C GLU A 557 5.32 33.97 -10.33
N ILE A 558 6.05 34.55 -9.37
CA ILE A 558 5.47 35.27 -8.22
C ILE A 558 4.69 36.51 -8.69
N GLU A 559 5.21 37.28 -9.66
CA GLU A 559 4.51 38.44 -10.22
C GLU A 559 3.20 38.04 -10.92
N THR A 560 3.23 36.94 -11.68
CA THR A 560 2.04 36.40 -12.37
C THR A 560 1.00 35.90 -11.38
N GLU A 561 1.45 35.22 -10.31
CA GLU A 561 0.56 34.74 -9.26
C GLU A 561 -0.03 35.89 -8.43
N PHE A 562 0.73 36.97 -8.21
CA PHE A 562 0.20 38.17 -7.55
C PHE A 562 -0.96 38.80 -8.30
N ASP A 563 -0.92 38.85 -9.64
CA ASP A 563 -2.04 39.37 -10.42
C ASP A 563 -3.32 38.53 -10.26
N ARG A 564 -3.18 37.20 -10.17
CA ARG A 564 -4.29 36.26 -9.90
C ARG A 564 -4.84 36.44 -8.48
N VAL A 565 -3.95 36.50 -7.49
CA VAL A 565 -4.30 36.74 -6.08
C VAL A 565 -5.00 38.10 -5.91
N ARG A 566 -4.50 39.16 -6.54
CA ARG A 566 -5.12 40.49 -6.51
C ARG A 566 -6.55 40.48 -7.05
N GLN A 567 -6.81 39.79 -8.15
CA GLN A 567 -8.17 39.65 -8.71
C GLN A 567 -9.10 38.90 -7.75
N ALA A 568 -8.62 37.81 -7.15
CA ALA A 568 -9.39 37.04 -6.16
C ALA A 568 -9.70 37.87 -4.90
N LEU A 569 -8.74 38.65 -4.40
CA LEU A 569 -8.93 39.51 -3.23
C LEU A 569 -9.93 40.66 -3.50
N HIS A 570 -9.94 41.22 -4.72
CA HIS A 570 -10.96 42.23 -5.10
C HIS A 570 -12.38 41.64 -5.15
N LEU A 571 -12.53 40.40 -5.61
CA LEU A 571 -13.82 39.67 -5.59
C LEU A 571 -14.27 39.36 -4.16
N GLU A 572 -13.34 39.03 -3.26
CA GLU A 572 -13.66 38.76 -1.86
C GLU A 572 -14.02 40.04 -1.08
N ARG A 573 -13.37 41.17 -1.43
CA ARG A 573 -13.70 42.50 -0.89
C ARG A 573 -15.11 42.95 -1.27
N THR A 574 -15.53 42.72 -2.52
CA THR A 574 -16.87 43.08 -2.99
C THR A 574 -17.97 42.23 -2.34
N LYS A 575 -17.70 40.95 -2.05
CA LYS A 575 -18.60 40.10 -1.25
C LYS A 575 -18.74 40.56 0.20
N SER A 576 -17.64 40.98 0.83
CA SER A 576 -17.65 41.43 2.23
C SER A 576 -18.40 42.76 2.41
N ALA A 577 -18.45 43.61 1.36
CA ALA A 577 -19.22 44.85 1.35
C ALA A 577 -20.74 44.69 1.15
N GLN A 578 -21.22 43.51 0.73
CA GLN A 578 -22.65 43.19 0.59
C GLN A 578 -23.27 42.55 1.84
N VAL A 579 -22.43 42.16 2.81
CA VAL A 579 -22.83 41.44 4.04
C VAL A 579 -22.60 42.28 5.31
N ALA A 580 -22.00 43.47 5.18
CA ALA A 580 -21.93 44.51 6.19
C ALA A 580 -23.03 45.55 5.95
#